data_AF-A0AAD9PZN6-F1
#
_entry.id   AF-A0AAD9PZN6-F1
#
_cell.length_a   1.000
_cell.length_b   1.000
_cell.length_c   1.000
_cell.angle_alpha   90.00
_cell.angle_beta   90.00
_cell.angle_gamma   90.00
#
_symmetry.space_group_name_H-M   'P 1'
#
loop_
_entity.id
_entity.type
_entity.pdbx_description
1 polymer ?
#
loop_
_entity_poly.entity_id
_entity_poly.type
_entity_poly.pdbx_seq_one_letter_code
_entity_poly.pdbx_strand_id
1 'polypeptide(L)'
;MAFVEDILLKANSLSHHGDLITENEELSPALENFVVLKWLKLIHPDLSRLVKQRYGTGLRSRTLASIKAEVSQALNSLLDEIRASDDAKVMRTATVGFQGEDRKYIAKARQIANILDDHLEESEKSAPFPSDCEFNNEISSVECVPEPAVLRVQTRQSP
;
A
#
# COMPACT_ATOMS: atom_id res chain seq x y z
N MET A 1 1.81 -31.19 12.40
CA MET A 1 0.58 -30.41 12.64
C MET A 1 -0.21 -31.14 13.72
N ALA A 2 0.41 -31.36 14.90
CA ALA A 2 0.03 -32.43 15.82
C ALA A 2 -1.46 -32.43 16.21
N PHE A 3 -2.02 -31.27 16.55
CA PHE A 3 -3.45 -31.18 16.90
C PHE A 3 -4.39 -31.58 15.76
N VAL A 4 -4.02 -31.29 14.50
CA VAL A 4 -4.84 -31.69 13.34
C VAL A 4 -4.71 -33.20 13.08
N GLU A 5 -3.55 -33.79 13.39
CA GLU A 5 -3.35 -35.24 13.28
C GLU A 5 -4.14 -36.02 14.35
N ASP A 6 -4.39 -35.41 15.52
CA ASP A 6 -5.18 -36.00 16.59
C ASP A 6 -6.68 -36.12 16.26
N ILE A 7 -7.18 -35.29 15.35
CA ILE A 7 -8.59 -35.31 14.93
C ILE A 7 -8.84 -36.19 13.70
N LEU A 8 -7.79 -36.73 13.08
CA LEU A 8 -7.93 -37.65 11.95
C LEU A 8 -8.58 -38.96 12.41
N LEU A 9 -9.47 -39.48 11.57
CA LEU A 9 -10.14 -40.74 11.85
C LEU A 9 -9.14 -41.90 11.87
N LYS A 10 -9.29 -42.79 12.84
CA LYS A 10 -8.46 -43.98 12.99
C LYS A 10 -9.35 -45.21 12.88
N ALA A 11 -8.83 -46.27 12.28
CA ALA A 11 -9.50 -47.57 12.23
C ALA A 11 -9.76 -48.05 13.66
N ASN A 12 -11.02 -47.99 14.08
CA ASN A 12 -11.48 -48.34 15.41
C ASN A 12 -12.99 -48.67 15.37
N SER A 13 -13.67 -48.65 16.52
CA SER A 13 -15.11 -48.91 16.61
C SER A 13 -15.99 -47.71 16.27
N LEU A 14 -15.44 -46.61 15.74
CA LEU A 14 -16.20 -45.42 15.35
C LEU A 14 -16.76 -45.59 13.93
N SER A 15 -17.95 -45.05 13.74
CA SER A 15 -18.57 -44.88 12.43
C SER A 15 -18.52 -43.41 12.02
N HIS A 16 -18.17 -43.14 10.77
CA HIS A 16 -18.29 -41.81 10.17
C HIS A 16 -19.40 -41.81 9.12
N HIS A 17 -20.38 -40.94 9.27
CA HIS A 17 -21.59 -40.91 8.42
C HIS A 17 -22.36 -42.23 8.32
N GLY A 18 -22.24 -43.11 9.32
CA GLY A 18 -22.91 -44.42 9.36
C GLY A 18 -22.05 -45.58 8.85
N ASP A 19 -20.90 -45.28 8.26
CA ASP A 19 -19.96 -46.29 7.77
C ASP A 19 -18.85 -46.55 8.79
N LEU A 20 -18.48 -47.82 8.98
CA LEU A 20 -17.37 -48.20 9.86
C LEU A 20 -16.05 -47.73 9.27
N ILE A 21 -15.19 -47.12 10.08
CA ILE A 21 -13.86 -46.69 9.65
C ILE A 21 -12.94 -47.92 9.64
N THR A 22 -12.57 -48.38 8.44
CA THR A 22 -11.71 -49.56 8.24
C THR A 22 -10.23 -49.24 8.12
N GLU A 23 -9.88 -47.99 7.84
CA GLU A 23 -8.51 -47.52 7.60
C GLU A 23 -8.24 -46.20 8.32
N ASN A 24 -6.96 -45.91 8.57
CA ASN A 24 -6.57 -44.65 9.16
C ASN A 24 -6.62 -43.54 8.11
N GLU A 25 -7.25 -42.43 8.46
CA GLU A 25 -7.22 -41.23 7.64
C GLU A 25 -5.83 -40.60 7.69
N GLU A 26 -5.33 -40.22 6.50
CA GLU A 26 -4.09 -39.49 6.35
C GLU A 26 -4.36 -38.00 6.12
N LEU A 27 -3.44 -37.16 6.58
CA LEU A 27 -3.54 -35.72 6.39
C LEU A 27 -3.42 -35.37 4.90
N SER A 28 -4.54 -35.00 4.28
CA SER A 28 -4.54 -34.67 2.85
C SER A 28 -3.82 -33.35 2.56
N PRO A 29 -3.15 -33.20 1.40
CA PRO A 29 -2.52 -31.94 1.01
C PRO A 29 -3.51 -30.76 0.98
N ALA A 30 -4.78 -31.00 0.66
CA ALA A 30 -5.82 -29.98 0.69
C ALA A 30 -6.06 -29.47 2.12
N LEU A 31 -6.14 -30.37 3.10
CA LEU A 31 -6.31 -30.03 4.51
C LEU A 31 -5.09 -29.29 5.06
N GLU A 32 -3.87 -29.72 4.73
CA GLU A 32 -2.64 -28.99 5.12
C GLU A 32 -2.68 -27.54 4.64
N ASN A 33 -3.01 -27.33 3.36
CA ASN A 33 -3.14 -26.01 2.77
C ASN A 33 -4.24 -25.18 3.44
N PHE A 34 -5.37 -25.80 3.76
CA PHE A 34 -6.48 -25.14 4.44
C PHE A 34 -6.11 -24.70 5.85
N VAL A 35 -5.40 -25.53 6.61
CA VAL A 35 -4.90 -25.19 7.95
C VAL A 35 -3.99 -23.97 7.89
N VAL A 36 -3.07 -23.91 6.91
CA VAL A 36 -2.21 -22.72 6.73
C VAL A 36 -3.02 -21.50 6.31
N LEU A 37 -4.00 -21.64 5.42
CA LEU A 37 -4.89 -20.54 5.05
C LEU A 37 -5.66 -20.00 6.26
N LYS A 38 -6.16 -20.89 7.13
CA LYS A 38 -6.87 -20.51 8.36
C LYS A 38 -5.93 -19.83 9.34
N TRP A 39 -4.71 -20.34 9.52
CA TRP A 39 -3.66 -19.71 10.32
C TRP A 39 -3.38 -18.27 9.88
N LEU A 40 -3.22 -18.01 8.57
CA LEU A 40 -3.03 -16.65 8.05
C LEU A 40 -4.20 -15.72 8.40
N LYS A 41 -5.44 -16.19 8.21
CA LYS A 41 -6.65 -15.41 8.51
C LYS A 41 -6.86 -15.15 10.00
N LEU A 42 -6.36 -16.02 10.88
CA LEU A 42 -6.41 -15.82 12.32
C LEU A 42 -5.42 -14.75 12.78
N ILE A 43 -4.30 -14.57 12.08
CA ILE A 43 -3.33 -13.51 12.38
C ILE A 43 -3.85 -12.15 11.91
N HIS A 44 -4.25 -12.05 10.64
CA HIS A 44 -4.80 -10.81 10.10
C HIS A 44 -5.69 -11.09 8.86
N PRO A 45 -6.86 -10.45 8.71
CA PRO A 45 -7.80 -10.74 7.62
C PRO A 45 -7.18 -10.58 6.22
N ASP A 46 -6.39 -9.51 6.01
CA ASP A 46 -5.72 -9.24 4.74
C ASP A 46 -4.46 -10.06 4.47
N LEU A 47 -3.94 -10.80 5.46
CA LEU A 47 -2.65 -11.49 5.31
C LEU A 47 -2.73 -12.56 4.22
N SER A 48 -3.85 -13.28 4.13
CA SER A 48 -4.07 -14.27 3.06
C SER A 48 -4.00 -13.65 1.66
N ARG A 49 -4.52 -12.43 1.50
CA ARG A 49 -4.47 -11.67 0.24
C ARG A 49 -3.05 -11.23 -0.07
N LEU A 50 -2.34 -10.70 0.93
CA LEU A 50 -0.96 -10.24 0.75
C LEU A 50 0.00 -11.40 0.45
N VAL A 51 -0.13 -12.54 1.13
CA VAL A 51 0.68 -13.74 0.86
C VAL A 51 0.44 -14.24 -0.56
N LYS A 52 -0.82 -14.26 -1.03
CA LYS A 52 -1.13 -14.60 -2.43
C LYS A 52 -0.46 -13.65 -3.42
N GLN A 53 -0.39 -12.36 -3.09
CA GLN A 53 0.27 -11.35 -3.91
C GLN A 53 1.80 -11.51 -3.92
N ARG A 54 2.43 -11.61 -2.75
CA ARG A 54 3.89 -11.70 -2.58
C ARG A 54 4.47 -13.01 -3.09
N TYR A 55 3.83 -14.14 -2.80
CA TYR A 55 4.33 -15.48 -3.12
C TYR A 55 3.65 -16.11 -4.35
N GLY A 56 2.92 -15.32 -5.14
CA GLY A 56 2.13 -15.84 -6.26
C GLY A 56 2.95 -16.59 -7.32
N THR A 57 4.23 -16.26 -7.51
CA THR A 57 5.16 -17.03 -8.35
C THR A 57 5.52 -18.37 -7.71
N GLY A 58 5.91 -18.38 -6.43
CA GLY A 58 6.23 -19.60 -5.69
C GLY A 58 5.05 -20.56 -5.59
N LEU A 59 3.83 -20.05 -5.45
CA LEU A 59 2.59 -20.85 -5.38
C LEU A 59 2.22 -21.57 -6.68
N ARG A 60 2.93 -21.33 -7.79
CA ARG A 60 2.76 -22.11 -9.03
C ARG A 60 3.43 -23.47 -8.98
N SER A 61 4.47 -23.63 -8.16
CA SER A 61 5.26 -24.87 -8.03
C SER A 61 5.27 -25.43 -6.61
N ARG A 62 4.70 -24.71 -5.65
CA ARG A 62 4.71 -25.06 -4.22
C ARG A 62 3.33 -24.86 -3.61
N THR A 63 3.06 -25.60 -2.54
CA THR A 63 1.81 -25.50 -1.79
C THR A 63 1.93 -24.41 -0.71
N LEU A 64 0.79 -23.85 -0.27
CA LEU A 64 0.75 -22.89 0.83
C LEU A 64 1.32 -23.50 2.11
N ALA A 65 1.07 -24.79 2.35
CA ALA A 65 1.66 -25.54 3.45
C ALA A 65 3.19 -25.57 3.40
N SER A 66 3.77 -25.82 2.22
CA SER A 66 5.22 -25.93 2.03
C SER A 66 5.98 -24.60 2.17
N ILE A 67 5.32 -23.46 1.96
CA ILE A 67 5.92 -22.13 2.14
C ILE A 67 5.66 -21.54 3.53
N LYS A 68 4.95 -22.26 4.42
CA LYS A 68 4.59 -21.76 5.75
C LYS A 68 5.80 -21.23 6.54
N ALA A 69 6.95 -21.92 6.47
CA ALA A 69 8.16 -21.51 7.17
C ALA A 69 8.69 -20.16 6.66
N GLU A 70 8.73 -19.96 5.35
CA GLU A 70 9.14 -18.69 4.72
C GLU A 70 8.18 -17.55 5.07
N VAL A 71 6.88 -17.81 5.03
CA VAL A 71 5.86 -16.83 5.43
C VAL A 71 5.98 -16.48 6.91
N SER A 72 6.28 -17.47 7.76
CA SER A 72 6.49 -17.26 9.20
C SER A 72 7.73 -16.40 9.46
N GLN A 73 8.82 -16.64 8.72
CA GLN A 73 10.03 -15.84 8.82
C GLN A 73 9.81 -14.39 8.38
N ALA A 74 9.00 -14.17 7.33
CA ALA A 74 8.67 -12.84 6.82
C ALA A 74 7.49 -12.17 7.55
N LEU A 75 6.92 -12.79 8.58
CA LEU A 75 5.63 -12.40 9.14
C LEU A 75 5.59 -10.94 9.61
N ASN A 76 6.60 -10.48 10.35
CA ASN A 76 6.66 -9.11 10.83
C ASN A 76 6.68 -8.11 9.67
N SER A 77 7.49 -8.38 8.64
CA SER A 77 7.57 -7.53 7.44
C SER A 77 6.24 -7.48 6.68
N LEU A 78 5.53 -8.61 6.59
CA LEU A 78 4.21 -8.65 5.96
C LEU A 78 3.17 -7.84 6.75
N LEU A 79 3.21 -7.87 8.08
CA LEU A 79 2.30 -7.09 8.93
C LEU A 79 2.60 -5.59 8.85
N ASP A 80 3.86 -5.19 8.80
CA ASP A 80 4.25 -3.79 8.63
C ASP A 80 3.84 -3.26 7.25
N GLU A 81 3.92 -4.08 6.20
CA GLU A 81 3.43 -3.73 4.86
C GLU A 81 1.91 -3.51 4.82
N ILE A 82 1.14 -4.32 5.56
CA ILE A 82 -0.31 -4.14 5.70
C ILE A 82 -0.59 -2.79 6.37
N ARG A 83 0.08 -2.49 7.49
CA ARG A 83 -0.08 -1.22 8.22
C ARG A 83 0.26 -0.02 7.33
N ALA A 84 1.41 -0.05 6.67
CA ALA A 84 1.83 1.01 5.76
C ALA A 84 0.82 1.22 4.60
N SER A 85 0.23 0.13 4.10
CA SER A 85 -0.80 0.20 3.06
C SER A 85 -2.09 0.86 3.57
N ASP A 86 -2.45 0.64 4.83
CA ASP A 86 -3.63 1.26 5.44
C ASP A 86 -3.39 2.73 5.77
N ASP A 87 -2.22 3.09 6.30
CA ASP A 87 -1.83 4.49 6.53
C ASP A 87 -1.83 5.29 5.23
N ALA A 88 -1.32 4.70 4.14
CA ALA A 88 -1.34 5.31 2.82
C ALA A 88 -2.77 5.48 2.27
N LYS A 89 -3.73 4.64 2.65
CA LYS A 89 -5.16 4.86 2.32
C LYS A 89 -5.71 6.01 3.14
N VAL A 90 -5.42 6.05 4.44
CA VAL A 90 -5.89 7.12 5.35
C VAL A 90 -5.41 8.49 4.88
N MET A 91 -4.11 8.64 4.57
CA MET A 91 -3.56 9.90 4.07
C MET A 91 -4.23 10.34 2.77
N ARG A 92 -4.51 9.41 1.83
CA ARG A 92 -5.23 9.72 0.59
C ARG A 92 -6.68 10.12 0.82
N THR A 93 -7.37 9.51 1.78
CA THR A 93 -8.75 9.90 2.11
C THR A 93 -8.80 11.24 2.84
N ALA A 94 -7.81 11.53 3.70
CA ALA A 94 -7.73 12.80 4.42
C ALA A 94 -7.51 13.96 3.45
N THR A 95 -6.60 13.85 2.48
CA THR A 95 -6.36 14.94 1.52
C THR A 95 -7.56 15.28 0.65
N VAL A 96 -8.37 14.27 0.28
CA VAL A 96 -9.63 14.49 -0.46
C VAL A 96 -10.67 15.20 0.41
N GLY A 97 -10.72 14.89 1.71
CA GLY A 97 -11.62 15.56 2.67
C GLY A 97 -11.31 17.04 2.85
N PHE A 98 -10.03 17.41 2.97
CA PHE A 98 -9.60 18.80 3.15
C PHE A 98 -9.87 19.67 1.90
N GLN A 99 -9.63 19.16 0.69
CA GLN A 99 -9.88 19.93 -0.54
C GLN A 99 -11.36 20.26 -0.81
N GLY A 100 -12.29 19.48 -0.24
CA GLY A 100 -13.73 19.67 -0.45
C GLY A 100 -14.30 20.90 0.27
N GLU A 101 -13.81 21.18 1.47
CA GLU A 101 -14.18 22.39 2.21
C GLU A 101 -13.43 23.61 1.67
N ASP A 102 -12.13 23.48 1.41
CA ASP A 102 -11.30 24.53 0.83
C ASP A 102 -11.84 25.00 -0.53
N ARG A 103 -12.36 24.11 -1.39
CA ARG A 103 -13.01 24.52 -2.65
C ARG A 103 -14.23 25.41 -2.43
N LYS A 104 -15.01 25.18 -1.38
CA LYS A 104 -16.19 26.02 -1.05
C LYS A 104 -15.76 27.38 -0.53
N TYR A 105 -14.73 27.42 0.34
CA TYR A 105 -14.18 28.68 0.84
C TYR A 105 -13.50 29.50 -0.26
N ILE A 106 -12.74 28.85 -1.15
CA ILE A 106 -12.10 29.51 -2.30
C ILE A 106 -13.16 30.04 -3.28
N ALA A 107 -14.22 29.27 -3.56
CA ALA A 107 -15.31 29.74 -4.43
C ALA A 107 -16.03 30.96 -3.81
N LYS A 108 -16.27 30.94 -2.50
CA LYS A 108 -16.89 32.06 -1.78
C LYS A 108 -15.98 33.30 -1.74
N ALA A 109 -14.68 33.12 -1.53
CA ALA A 109 -13.70 34.22 -1.56
C ALA A 109 -13.63 34.89 -2.95
N ARG A 110 -13.68 34.11 -4.03
CA ARG A 110 -13.76 34.63 -5.41
C ARG A 110 -15.05 35.42 -5.65
N GLN A 111 -16.18 34.91 -5.15
CA GLN A 111 -17.46 35.61 -5.26
C GLN A 111 -17.44 36.96 -4.51
N ILE A 112 -16.75 37.04 -3.37
CA ILE A 112 -16.57 38.30 -2.62
C ILE A 112 -15.65 39.27 -3.37
N ALA A 113 -14.55 38.80 -3.97
CA ALA A 113 -13.65 39.66 -4.74
C ALA A 113 -14.36 40.30 -5.95
N ASN A 114 -15.22 39.55 -6.63
CA ASN A 114 -15.98 40.05 -7.79
C ASN A 114 -17.09 41.07 -7.42
N ILE A 115 -17.34 41.34 -6.13
CA ILE A 115 -18.34 42.34 -5.70
C ILE A 115 -17.72 43.76 -5.62
N LEU A 116 -16.40 43.91 -5.74
CA LEU A 116 -15.72 45.21 -5.64
C LEU A 116 -15.26 45.81 -6.97
N ASP A 117 -15.39 45.10 -8.09
CA ASP A 117 -14.97 45.56 -9.43
C ASP A 117 -16.17 45.86 -10.34
N ASP A 118 -17.19 46.56 -9.81
CA ASP A 118 -18.30 47.07 -10.62
C ASP A 118 -18.45 48.59 -10.41
N HIS A 119 -17.37 49.30 -10.78
CA HIS A 119 -17.40 50.63 -11.38
C HIS A 119 -15.96 51.14 -11.46
N LEU A 120 -15.28 50.94 -12.59
CA LEU A 120 -14.40 51.92 -13.24
C LEU A 120 -14.02 51.32 -14.61
N GLU A 121 -14.78 51.71 -15.63
CA GLU A 121 -14.40 51.58 -17.04
C GLU A 121 -13.06 52.29 -17.28
N GLU A 122 -12.11 51.61 -17.93
CA GLU A 122 -11.17 52.16 -18.93
C GLU A 122 -10.39 50.95 -19.52
N SER A 123 -10.73 50.55 -20.74
CA SER A 123 -10.12 51.00 -22.00
C SER A 123 -8.87 50.19 -22.41
N GLU A 124 -9.09 49.39 -23.47
CA GLU A 124 -8.15 49.05 -24.54
C GLU A 124 -6.94 48.12 -24.31
N LYS A 125 -7.09 46.91 -24.87
CA LYS A 125 -6.31 46.43 -26.05
C LYS A 125 -4.83 46.09 -25.86
N SER A 126 -4.54 44.79 -25.74
CA SER A 126 -3.58 44.09 -26.61
C SER A 126 -3.62 42.58 -26.42
N ALA A 127 -3.99 41.84 -27.46
CA ALA A 127 -3.52 40.47 -27.70
C ALA A 127 -2.45 40.52 -28.82
N PRO A 128 -1.76 39.43 -29.21
CA PRO A 128 -1.42 38.18 -28.51
C PRO A 128 0.10 37.89 -28.54
N PHE A 129 0.63 37.11 -27.59
CA PHE A 129 2.00 36.58 -27.67
C PHE A 129 2.06 35.47 -28.75
N PRO A 130 3.04 35.49 -29.67
CA PRO A 130 3.23 34.41 -30.62
C PRO A 130 3.83 33.18 -29.91
N SER A 131 3.16 32.06 -30.10
CA SER A 131 3.71 30.70 -29.96
C SER A 131 4.85 30.49 -30.95
N ASP A 132 5.77 29.59 -30.57
CA ASP A 132 6.68 28.79 -31.40
C ASP A 132 8.17 29.02 -31.10
N CYS A 133 8.69 28.23 -30.18
CA CYS A 133 10.07 27.75 -30.25
C CYS A 133 10.10 26.25 -29.90
N GLU A 134 10.19 25.45 -30.96
CA GLU A 134 10.34 24.00 -30.90
C GLU A 134 11.67 23.61 -30.24
N PHE A 135 11.55 22.60 -29.39
CA PHE A 135 12.58 22.00 -28.57
C PHE A 135 13.48 21.12 -29.45
N ASN A 136 14.69 21.58 -29.79
CA ASN A 136 15.72 20.73 -30.35
C ASN A 136 16.70 20.29 -29.25
N ASN A 137 16.73 18.99 -29.07
CA ASN A 137 17.42 18.23 -28.05
C ASN A 137 18.68 17.64 -28.68
N GLU A 138 19.87 17.99 -28.20
CA GLU A 138 21.22 17.40 -28.45
C GLU A 138 22.23 18.45 -27.90
N ILE A 139 23.26 18.22 -27.05
CA ILE A 139 24.19 17.12 -26.83
C ILE A 139 25.03 17.42 -25.55
N SER A 140 25.50 16.34 -24.89
CA SER A 140 26.77 16.20 -24.14
C SER A 140 27.06 16.97 -22.84
N SER A 141 27.04 16.19 -21.75
CA SER A 141 28.11 16.01 -20.74
C SER A 141 29.15 17.13 -20.52
N VAL A 142 29.10 17.75 -19.33
CA VAL A 142 30.29 18.11 -18.53
C VAL A 142 29.92 18.02 -17.04
N GLU A 143 30.69 17.22 -16.29
CA GLU A 143 30.71 17.20 -14.81
C GLU A 143 31.06 18.59 -14.25
N CYS A 144 30.26 19.12 -13.33
CA CYS A 144 30.64 20.30 -12.56
C CYS A 144 30.69 19.95 -11.07
N VAL A 145 31.92 19.86 -10.57
CA VAL A 145 32.29 19.66 -9.17
C VAL A 145 31.74 20.83 -8.32
N PRO A 146 31.05 20.59 -7.20
CA PRO A 146 30.62 21.68 -6.32
C PRO A 146 31.78 22.18 -5.45
N GLU A 147 32.05 23.49 -5.51
CA GLU A 147 32.96 24.22 -4.60
C GLU A 147 32.47 24.17 -3.14
N PRO A 148 33.38 24.11 -2.14
CA PRO A 148 32.99 24.04 -0.74
C PRO A 148 32.55 25.41 -0.19
N ALA A 149 31.28 25.51 0.18
CA ALA A 149 30.74 26.67 0.88
C ALA A 149 31.38 26.84 2.27
N VAL A 150 32.11 27.94 2.46
CA VAL A 150 32.74 28.31 3.73
C VAL A 150 31.68 28.76 4.73
N LEU A 151 31.60 28.04 5.85
CA LEU A 151 30.83 28.36 7.06
C LEU A 151 31.26 29.72 7.65
N ARG A 152 30.31 30.65 7.78
CA ARG A 152 30.43 31.79 8.71
C ARG A 152 29.40 31.65 9.83
N VAL A 153 29.88 31.18 10.98
CA VAL A 153 29.17 31.18 12.26
C VAL A 153 29.11 32.62 12.76
N GLN A 154 27.90 33.17 12.95
CA GLN A 154 27.69 34.39 13.74
C GLN A 154 27.16 33.99 15.11
N THR A 155 28.00 34.13 16.13
CA THR A 155 27.62 34.02 17.54
C THR A 155 26.86 35.29 17.96
N ARG A 156 25.60 35.13 18.38
CA ARG A 156 24.86 36.21 19.06
C ARG A 156 25.18 36.17 20.55
N GLN A 157 25.85 37.22 21.05
CA GLN A 157 25.83 37.52 22.48
C GLN A 157 24.46 38.10 22.86
N SER A 158 23.88 37.60 23.93
CA SER A 158 22.69 38.18 24.57
C SER A 158 23.12 38.92 25.85
N PRO A 159 22.44 40.01 26.21
CA PRO A 159 22.72 40.79 27.43
C PRO A 159 22.31 40.07 28.72
#